data_AF-A0AAV0GS56-F1
#
_entry.id   AF-A0AAV0GS56-F1
#
_cell.length_a   1.000
_cell.length_b   1.000
_cell.length_c   1.000
_cell.angle_alpha   90.00
_cell.angle_beta   90.00
_cell.angle_gamma   90.00
#
_symmetry.space_group_name_H-M   'P 1'
#
loop_
_entity.id
_entity.type
_entity.pdbx_description
1 polymer ?
#
loop_
_entity_poly.entity_id
_entity_poly.type
_entity_poly.pdbx_seq_one_letter_code
_entity_poly.pdbx_strand_id
1 'polypeptide(L)'
;SYTRLCNKKQILTVNGEFPGPTLYVHRGDTIIVEVINNSPHNVTLHWHGVLQPRNPWTDGPVYITQCPIQPGRKFNQRVEFSTEEGTLWWHAHSEWT
;
A
#
# COMPACT_ATOMS: atom_id res chain seq x y z
N SER A 1 -8.51 9.21 -14.57
CA SER A 1 -7.86 8.97 -15.88
C SER A 1 -6.49 9.61 -15.92
N TYR A 2 -5.49 8.87 -16.37
CA TYR A 2 -4.11 9.32 -16.47
C TYR A 2 -3.69 9.35 -17.95
N THR A 3 -2.95 10.39 -18.34
CA THR A 3 -2.50 10.59 -19.72
C THR A 3 -0.98 10.65 -19.76
N ARG A 4 -0.37 9.75 -20.53
CA ARG A 4 1.07 9.74 -20.85
C ARG A 4 1.25 9.32 -22.30
N LEU A 5 2.26 9.91 -22.96
CA LEU A 5 2.59 9.58 -24.35
C LEU A 5 1.36 9.66 -25.28
N CYS A 6 0.55 10.71 -25.15
CA CYS A 6 -0.72 10.93 -25.88
C CYS A 6 -1.78 9.81 -25.73
N ASN A 7 -1.61 8.89 -24.78
CA ASN A 7 -2.54 7.81 -24.51
C ASN A 7 -3.20 8.01 -23.15
N LYS A 8 -4.53 7.98 -23.14
CA LYS A 8 -5.35 8.12 -21.92
C LYS A 8 -5.85 6.75 -21.47
N LYS A 9 -5.59 6.40 -20.21
CA LYS A 9 -6.07 5.15 -19.60
C LYS A 9 -6.63 5.42 -18.21
N GLN A 10 -7.49 4.52 -17.75
CA GLN A 10 -7.84 4.46 -16.33
C GLN A 10 -6.81 3.56 -15.65
N ILE A 11 -6.27 4.02 -14.53
CA ILE A 11 -5.32 3.29 -13.71
C ILE A 11 -5.76 3.41 -12.26
N LEU A 12 -5.40 2.43 -11.44
CA LEU A 12 -5.54 2.55 -9.99
C LEU A 12 -4.49 3.51 -9.46
N THR A 13 -4.93 4.35 -8.53
CA THR A 13 -4.10 5.37 -7.86
C THR A 13 -4.50 5.42 -6.40
N VAL A 14 -3.61 5.93 -5.55
CA VAL A 14 -3.93 6.23 -4.16
C VAL A 14 -4.27 7.71 -4.09
N ASN A 15 -5.45 8.02 -3.56
CA ASN A 15 -5.96 9.40 -3.44
C ASN A 15 -5.95 10.23 -4.75
N GLY A 16 -6.03 9.55 -5.90
CA GLY A 16 -6.01 10.21 -7.21
C GLY A 16 -4.62 10.60 -7.71
N GLU A 17 -3.55 10.28 -6.97
CA GLU A 17 -2.18 10.65 -7.27
C GLU A 17 -1.40 9.52 -7.96
N PHE A 18 -0.57 9.90 -8.94
CA PHE A 18 0.37 9.00 -9.60
C PHE A 18 1.70 9.72 -9.88
N PRO A 19 2.82 9.33 -9.23
CA PRO A 19 2.92 8.35 -8.14
C PRO A 19 2.05 8.72 -6.92
N GLY A 20 1.75 7.74 -6.06
CA GLY A 20 0.98 7.98 -4.85
C GLY A 20 1.73 8.84 -3.81
N PRO A 21 1.04 9.22 -2.72
CA PRO A 21 1.59 10.14 -1.73
C PRO A 21 2.82 9.56 -1.00
N THR A 22 3.78 10.44 -0.69
CA THR A 22 4.94 10.10 0.14
C THR A 22 4.54 10.05 1.61
N LEU A 23 4.99 9.02 2.33
CA LEU A 23 4.86 8.92 3.78
C LEU A 23 6.17 9.40 4.42
N TYR A 24 6.09 10.44 5.24
CA TYR A 24 7.22 10.93 6.03
C TYR A 24 7.07 10.45 7.47
N VAL A 25 8.07 9.72 7.95
CA VAL A 25 8.09 9.09 9.28
C VAL A 25 9.50 9.22 9.86
N HIS A 26 9.61 9.15 11.18
CA HIS A 26 10.88 9.02 11.87
C HIS A 26 11.12 7.57 12.26
N ARG A 27 12.39 7.21 12.44
CA ARG A 27 12.77 5.92 13.00
C ARG A 27 12.12 5.71 14.37
N GLY A 28 11.52 4.55 14.59
CA GLY A 28 10.77 4.23 15.80
C GLY A 28 9.27 4.54 15.73
N ASP A 29 8.83 5.27 14.70
CA ASP A 29 7.42 5.59 14.55
C ASP A 29 6.59 4.34 14.21
N THR A 30 5.34 4.36 14.67
CA THR A 30 4.31 3.44 14.19
C THR A 30 3.19 4.27 13.58
N ILE A 31 2.88 4.02 12.32
CA ILE A 31 1.75 4.66 11.64
C ILE A 31 0.62 3.66 11.42
N ILE A 32 -0.60 4.20 11.31
CA ILE A 32 -1.77 3.45 10.88
C ILE A 32 -2.23 4.03 9.55
N VAL A 33 -2.29 3.18 8.53
CA VAL A 33 -2.84 3.53 7.22
C VAL A 33 -4.16 2.81 7.04
N GLU A 34 -5.27 3.56 7.06
CA GLU A 34 -6.59 3.04 6.70
C GLU A 34 -6.70 2.98 5.17
N VAL A 35 -6.55 1.78 4.63
CA VAL A 35 -6.66 1.54 3.18
C VAL A 35 -8.13 1.31 2.86
N ILE A 36 -8.73 2.24 2.12
CA ILE A 36 -10.13 2.14 1.65
C ILE A 36 -10.11 1.80 0.16
N ASN A 37 -10.56 0.60 -0.20
CA ASN A 37 -10.57 0.15 -1.57
C ASN A 37 -11.82 0.66 -2.32
N ASN A 38 -11.69 1.83 -2.95
CA ASN A 38 -12.71 2.38 -3.85
C ASN A 38 -12.55 1.91 -5.31
N SER A 39 -11.69 0.91 -5.56
CA SER A 39 -11.48 0.35 -6.88
C SER A 39 -12.44 -0.83 -7.16
N PRO A 40 -12.64 -1.21 -8.43
CA PRO A 40 -13.41 -2.40 -8.78
C PRO A 40 -12.63 -3.71 -8.63
N HIS A 41 -11.38 -3.67 -8.16
CA HIS A 41 -10.49 -4.84 -8.08
C HIS A 41 -10.15 -5.18 -6.63
N ASN A 42 -9.77 -6.42 -6.38
CA ASN A 42 -9.14 -6.83 -5.12
C ASN A 42 -7.73 -6.22 -5.01
N VAL A 43 -7.39 -5.66 -3.84
CA VAL A 43 -6.07 -5.02 -3.64
C VAL A 43 -5.44 -5.39 -2.30
N THR A 44 -4.12 -5.37 -2.24
CA THR A 44 -3.33 -5.27 -1.01
C THR A 44 -2.20 -4.27 -1.20
N LEU A 45 -1.72 -3.67 -0.10
CA LEU A 45 -0.53 -2.81 -0.08
C LEU A 45 0.55 -3.43 0.79
N HIS A 46 1.81 -3.28 0.37
CA HIS A 46 3.01 -3.71 1.07
C HIS A 46 3.96 -2.54 1.31
N TRP A 47 4.64 -2.59 2.45
CA TRP A 47 5.56 -1.59 2.97
C TRP A 47 6.99 -2.06 2.73
N HIS A 48 7.47 -1.88 1.50
CA HIS A 48 8.71 -2.47 1.04
C HIS A 48 9.92 -2.01 1.86
N GLY A 49 10.60 -2.97 2.46
CA GLY A 49 11.79 -2.75 3.29
C GLY A 49 11.49 -2.43 4.75
N VAL A 50 10.21 -2.37 5.16
CA VAL A 50 9.83 -2.30 6.57
C VAL A 50 9.76 -3.72 7.14
N LEU A 51 10.49 -4.00 8.22
CA LEU A 51 10.65 -5.33 8.78
C LEU A 51 9.40 -5.89 9.44
N GLN A 52 8.50 -5.02 9.93
CA GLN A 52 7.27 -5.40 10.65
C GLN A 52 7.53 -6.44 11.76
N PRO A 53 8.36 -6.12 12.78
CA PRO A 53 8.85 -7.10 13.74
C PRO A 53 7.71 -7.79 14.51
N ARG A 54 7.55 -9.10 14.29
CA ARG A 54 6.47 -9.94 14.85
C ARG A 54 5.06 -9.52 14.40
N ASN A 55 4.95 -8.73 13.33
CA ASN A 55 3.68 -8.23 12.81
C ASN A 55 3.49 -8.57 11.31
N PRO A 56 3.40 -9.87 10.94
CA PRO A 56 3.20 -10.24 9.54
C PRO A 56 1.82 -9.82 9.01
N TRP A 57 0.82 -9.62 9.88
CA TRP A 57 -0.59 -9.44 9.53
C TRP A 57 -0.90 -8.23 8.65
N THR A 58 -0.03 -7.22 8.65
CA THR A 58 -0.18 -5.98 7.88
C THR A 58 0.98 -5.77 6.91
N ASP A 59 1.72 -6.85 6.60
CA ASP A 59 2.82 -6.83 5.65
C ASP A 59 2.34 -6.66 4.20
N GLY A 60 1.23 -7.30 3.80
CA GLY A 60 0.58 -7.03 2.51
C GLY A 60 0.61 -8.09 1.40
N PRO A 61 1.60 -8.99 1.28
CA PRO A 61 1.61 -9.98 0.22
C PRO A 61 0.34 -10.86 0.23
N VAL A 62 -0.44 -10.74 -0.84
CA VAL A 62 -1.77 -11.37 -0.94
C VAL A 62 -1.64 -12.90 -0.88
N TYR A 63 -2.52 -13.54 -0.13
CA TYR A 63 -2.55 -14.99 0.14
C TYR A 63 -1.33 -15.58 0.87
N ILE A 64 -0.38 -14.73 1.29
CA ILE A 64 0.71 -15.13 2.17
C ILE A 64 0.42 -14.64 3.59
N THR A 65 0.22 -13.34 3.76
CA THR A 65 -0.04 -12.73 5.08
C THR A 65 -1.48 -12.27 5.27
N GLN A 66 -2.21 -12.02 4.17
CA GLN A 66 -3.60 -11.59 4.22
C GLN A 66 -4.40 -11.98 2.97
N CYS A 67 -5.72 -12.13 3.12
CA CYS A 67 -6.64 -12.07 1.99
C CYS A 67 -6.71 -10.63 1.44
N PRO A 68 -7.15 -10.46 0.17
CA PRO A 68 -7.24 -9.13 -0.43
C PRO A 68 -8.33 -8.27 0.24
N ILE A 69 -8.11 -6.95 0.21
CA ILE A 69 -9.12 -5.96 0.54
C ILE A 69 -10.07 -5.89 -0.65
N GLN A 70 -11.30 -6.40 -0.48
CA GLN A 70 -12.31 -6.41 -1.54
C GLN A 70 -12.80 -4.99 -1.90
N PRO A 71 -13.35 -4.78 -3.11
CA PRO A 71 -14.02 -3.53 -3.47
C PRO A 71 -15.03 -3.06 -2.41
N GLY A 72 -14.96 -1.78 -2.07
CA GLY A 72 -15.80 -1.14 -1.04
C GLY A 72 -15.45 -1.51 0.39
N ARG A 73 -14.42 -2.33 0.63
CA ARG A 73 -13.93 -2.68 1.98
C ARG A 73 -12.73 -1.83 2.37
N LYS A 74 -12.43 -1.85 3.66
CA LYS A 74 -11.30 -1.16 4.26
C LYS A 74 -10.51 -2.06 5.18
N PHE A 75 -9.22 -1.76 5.34
CA PHE A 75 -8.33 -2.47 6.23
C PHE A 75 -7.31 -1.50 6.83
N ASN A 76 -7.15 -1.55 8.16
CA ASN A 76 -6.17 -0.73 8.86
C ASN A 76 -4.84 -1.46 8.91
N GLN A 77 -3.86 -0.96 8.17
CA GLN A 77 -2.51 -1.48 8.19
C GLN A 77 -1.67 -0.71 9.21
N ARG A 78 -1.17 -1.43 10.22
CA ARG A 78 -0.17 -0.94 11.17
C ARG A 78 1.22 -1.13 10.58
N VAL A 79 2.04 -0.09 10.57
CA VAL A 79 3.39 -0.12 10.02
C VAL A 79 4.37 0.33 11.09
N GLU A 80 5.22 -0.60 11.52
CA GLU A 80 6.18 -0.38 12.60
C GLU A 80 7.58 -0.15 12.02
N PHE A 81 8.05 1.11 12.06
CA PHE A 81 9.40 1.47 11.64
C PHE A 81 10.34 1.29 12.83
N SER A 82 11.13 0.22 12.79
CA SER A 82 12.02 -0.21 13.85
C SER A 82 13.44 0.34 13.69
N THR A 83 14.26 -0.31 12.89
CA THR A 83 15.66 0.06 12.63
C THR A 83 15.87 0.81 11.32
N GLU A 84 14.82 0.92 10.51
CA GLU A 84 14.87 1.52 9.18
C GLU A 84 15.12 3.03 9.27
N GLU A 85 16.06 3.50 8.46
CA GLU A 85 16.39 4.92 8.29
C GLU A 85 16.92 5.12 6.87
N GLY A 86 16.29 6.02 6.10
CA GLY A 86 16.61 6.23 4.68
C GLY A 86 15.36 6.25 3.81
N THR A 87 15.52 5.82 2.55
CA THR A 87 14.43 5.82 1.56
C THR A 87 13.89 4.42 1.36
N LEU A 88 12.64 4.22 1.78
CA LEU A 88 11.83 3.05 1.48
C LEU A 88 10.70 3.44 0.51
N TRP A 89 9.86 2.48 0.15
CA TRP A 89 8.70 2.71 -0.71
C TRP A 89 7.57 1.75 -0.36
N TRP A 90 6.38 2.02 -0.87
CA TRP A 90 5.22 1.16 -0.72
C TRP A 90 4.62 0.87 -2.10
N HIS A 91 3.98 -0.27 -2.23
CA HIS A 91 3.36 -0.67 -3.49
C HIS A 91 2.21 -1.64 -3.28
N ALA A 92 1.37 -1.78 -4.30
CA ALA A 92 0.42 -2.88 -4.33
C ALA A 92 1.18 -4.22 -4.37
N HIS A 93 0.74 -5.20 -3.58
CA HIS A 93 1.32 -6.56 -3.56
C HIS A 93 0.28 -7.62 -3.94
N SER A 94 -0.55 -7.24 -4.90
CA SER A 94 -1.59 -8.05 -5.52
C SER A 94 -1.66 -7.68 -7.00
N GLU A 95 -1.84 -8.67 -7.85
CA GLU A 95 -2.24 -8.44 -9.23
C GLU A 95 -3.73 -8.10 -9.30
N TRP A 96 -4.15 -7.47 -10.40
CA TRP A 96 -5.55 -7.19 -10.71
C TRP A 96 -5.98 -7.80 -12.06
N THR A 97 -5.32 -8.89 -12.47
CA THR A 97 -5.71 -9.74 -13.60
C THR A 97 -6.74 -10.79 -13.21
#